data_AF-A0A4U5WVV1-F1
#
_entry.id   AF-A0A4U5WVV1-F1
#
_cell.length_a   1.000
_cell.length_b   1.000
_cell.length_c   1.000
_cell.angle_alpha   90.00
_cell.angle_beta   90.00
_cell.angle_gamma   90.00
#
_symmetry.space_group_name_H-M   'P 1'
#
loop_
_entity.id
_entity.type
_entity.pdbx_description
1 polymer ?
#
loop_
_entity_poly.entity_id
_entity_poly.type
_entity_poly.pdbx_seq_one_letter_code
_entity_poly.pdbx_strand_id
1 'polypeptide(L)' 'MDLRIVGDQVEIAVWDSAPVARAADAGRLGQHGLEIVMMVAQGFEVQMEPVGKRITVHIALLDDPGGAVTGRRPL' A
#
# COMPACT_ATOMS: atom_id res chain seq x y z
N MET A 1 -6.97 -7.66 7.21
CA MET A 1 -5.59 -7.18 7.00
C MET A 1 -4.66 -8.29 7.46
N ASP A 2 -3.56 -8.49 6.74
CA ASP A 2 -2.50 -9.45 7.01
C ASP A 2 -1.14 -8.76 6.89
N LEU A 3 -0.18 -9.18 7.72
CA LEU A 3 1.14 -8.58 7.86
C LEU A 3 2.17 -9.70 7.98
N ARG A 4 3.22 -9.65 7.17
CA ARG A 4 4.30 -10.62 7.23
C ARG A 4 5.63 -10.00 6.83
N ILE A 5 6.71 -10.51 7.43
CA ILE A 5 8.07 -10.16 7.00
C ILE A 5 8.45 -11.11 5.88
N VAL A 6 8.93 -10.56 4.76
CA VAL A 6 9.44 -11.29 3.60
C VAL A 6 10.81 -10.73 3.27
N GLY A 7 11.87 -11.46 3.62
CA GLY A 7 13.24 -10.96 3.45
C GLY A 7 13.49 -9.69 4.27
N ASP A 8 13.90 -8.62 3.60
CA ASP A 8 14.15 -7.28 4.13
C ASP A 8 12.94 -6.34 3.99
N GLN A 9 11.75 -6.89 3.72
CA GLN A 9 10.52 -6.13 3.53
C GLN A 9 9.42 -6.57 4.49
N VAL A 10 8.52 -5.65 4.80
CA VAL A 10 7.20 -5.95 5.36
C VAL A 10 6.22 -5.99 4.20
N GLU A 11 5.56 -7.14 4.04
CA GLU A 11 4.37 -7.26 3.22
C GLU A 11 3.12 -6.94 4.03
N ILE A 12 2.28 -6.08 3.46
CA ILE A 12 1.01 -5.65 4.00
C ILE A 12 -0.07 -6.04 3.00
N ALA A 13 -0.97 -6.94 3.37
CA ALA A 13 -2.12 -7.30 2.55
C ALA A 13 -3.42 -6.82 3.18
N VAL A 14 -4.20 -6.03 2.44
CA VAL A 14 -5.49 -5.50 2.87
C VAL A 14 -6.58 -6.04 1.94
N TRP A 15 -7.61 -6.62 2.54
CA TRP A 15 -8.83 -7.00 1.84
C TRP A 15 -9.80 -5.83 1.87
N ASP A 16 -10.24 -5.42 0.68
CA ASP A 16 -11.30 -4.45 0.48
C ASP A 16 -12.47 -5.16 -0.20
N SER A 17 -13.46 -5.56 0.60
CA SER A 17 -14.72 -6.11 0.08
C SER A 17 -15.39 -5.05 -0.79
N ALA A 18 -15.82 -5.42 -2.00
CA ALA A 18 -16.27 -4.48 -3.02
C ALA A 18 -17.16 -3.37 -2.41
N PRO A 19 -16.74 -2.10 -2.45
CA PRO A 19 -17.57 -1.04 -1.92
C PRO A 19 -18.86 -1.00 -2.74
N VAL A 20 -20.01 -0.90 -2.07
CA VAL A 20 -21.19 -0.36 -2.73
C VAL A 20 -20.75 0.96 -3.33
N ALA A 21 -20.83 1.10 -4.67
CA ALA A 21 -20.40 2.31 -5.37
C ALA A 21 -21.06 3.52 -4.69
N ARG A 22 -20.26 4.31 -3.99
CA ARG A 22 -20.72 5.48 -3.25
C ARG A 22 -20.05 6.69 -3.88
N ALA A 23 -20.84 7.75 -4.12
CA ALA A 23 -20.33 8.98 -4.70
C ALA A 23 -19.10 9.45 -3.91
N ALA A 24 -18.08 9.93 -4.63
CA ALA A 24 -16.87 10.45 -4.02
C ALA A 24 -17.25 11.55 -3.02
N ASP A 25 -17.01 11.30 -1.73
CA ASP A 25 -17.29 12.23 -0.65
C ASP A 25 -16.06 13.13 -0.46
N ALA A 26 -16.18 14.40 -0.84
CA ALA A 26 -15.12 15.39 -0.73
C ALA A 26 -14.71 15.69 0.73
N GLY A 27 -15.54 15.32 1.72
CA GLY A 27 -15.20 15.41 3.15
C GLY A 27 -14.37 14.22 3.66
N ARG A 28 -14.16 13.19 2.82
CA ARG A 28 -13.39 12.00 3.19
C ARG A 28 -11.90 12.29 3.03
N LEU A 29 -11.15 12.27 4.15
CA LEU A 29 -9.69 12.22 4.13
C LEU A 29 -9.25 11.01 3.29
N GLY A 30 -8.81 11.20 2.03
CA GLY A 30 -8.53 10.02 1.20
C GLY A 30 -8.20 10.13 -0.28
N GLN A 31 -8.16 11.32 -0.91
CA GLN A 31 -7.76 11.37 -2.34
C GLN A 31 -6.26 11.08 -2.55
N HIS A 32 -5.41 11.47 -1.60
CA HIS A 32 -3.95 11.29 -1.68
C HIS A 32 -3.45 10.01 -0.98
N GLY A 33 -4.35 9.20 -0.40
CA GLY A 33 -3.94 8.03 0.39
C GLY A 33 -3.12 7.05 -0.43
N LEU A 34 -3.50 6.85 -1.70
CA LEU A 34 -2.74 6.01 -2.61
C LEU A 34 -1.41 6.66 -3.03
N GLU A 35 -1.35 7.98 -3.15
CA GLU A 35 -0.11 8.69 -3.49
C GLU A 35 0.96 8.46 -2.42
N ILE A 36 0.57 8.55 -1.14
CA ILE A 36 1.45 8.26 -0.01
C ILE A 36 1.93 6.80 -0.07
N VAL A 37 1.00 5.86 -0.27
CA VAL A 37 1.34 4.43 -0.40
C VAL A 37 2.34 4.22 -1.54
N MET A 38 2.11 4.83 -2.71
CA MET A 38 3.01 4.72 -3.85
C MET A 38 4.37 5.38 -3.61
N MET A 39 4.49 6.36 -2.72
CA MET A 39 5.79 6.95 -2.36
C MET A 39 6.65 6.05 -1.48
N VAL A 40 6.04 5.28 -0.58
CA VAL A 40 6.76 4.45 0.41
C VAL A 40 6.88 2.98 0.02
N ALA A 41 5.95 2.49 -0.79
CA ALA A 41 5.94 1.11 -1.24
C ALA A 41 7.12 0.82 -2.16
N GLN A 42 7.85 -0.26 -1.94
CA GLN A 42 8.79 -0.83 -2.91
C GLN A 42 8.06 -1.68 -3.96
N GLY A 43 6.95 -2.32 -3.57
CA GLY A 43 6.05 -3.09 -4.44
C GLY A 43 4.58 -2.80 -4.13
N PHE A 44 3.73 -2.80 -5.15
CA PHE A 44 2.29 -2.59 -5.04
C PHE A 44 1.54 -3.48 -6.03
N GLU A 45 0.58 -4.25 -5.54
CA GLU A 45 -0.23 -5.17 -6.33
C GLU A 45 -1.71 -5.06 -5.92
N VAL A 46 -2.60 -5.15 -6.91
CA VAL A 46 -4.04 -5.28 -6.69
C VAL A 46 -4.52 -6.54 -7.39
N GLN A 47 -5.06 -7.47 -6.60
CA GLN A 47 -5.68 -8.70 -7.07
C GLN A 47 -7.20 -8.56 -6.92
N MET A 48 -7.91 -8.65 -8.04
CA MET A 48 -9.38 -8.65 -8.03
C MET A 48 -9.87 -10.04 -7.62
N GLU A 49 -10.81 -10.07 -6.68
CA GLU A 49 -11.34 -11.30 -6.09
C GLU A 49 -12.87 -11.30 -6.18
N PRO A 50 -13.55 -12.46 -6.14
CA PRO A 50 -15.00 -12.54 -6.35
C PRO A 50 -15.84 -11.64 -5.43
N VAL A 51 -15.33 -11.33 -4.22
CA VAL A 51 -16.01 -10.53 -3.20
C VAL A 51 -15.39 -9.15 -2.98
N GLY A 52 -14.42 -8.74 -3.81
CA GLY A 52 -13.72 -7.47 -3.63
C GLY A 52 -12.36 -7.43 -4.30
N LYS A 53 -11.38 -6.84 -3.62
CA LYS A 53 -9.99 -6.83 -4.04
C LYS A 53 -9.06 -7.04 -2.86
N ARG A 54 -7.93 -7.68 -3.12
CA ARG A 54 -6.80 -7.76 -2.20
C ARG A 54 -5.72 -6.82 -2.71
N ILE A 55 -5.33 -5.87 -1.88
CA ILE A 55 -4.21 -4.96 -2.13
C ILE A 55 -3.03 -5.49 -1.35
N THR A 56 -1.89 -5.69 -2.00
CA THR A 56 -0.65 -6.12 -1.37
C THR A 56 0.41 -5.05 -1.61
N VAL A 57 1.11 -4.65 -0.55
CA VAL A 57 2.16 -3.63 -0.57
C VAL A 57 3.40 -4.18 0.11
N HIS A 58 4.57 -3.93 -0.45
CA HIS A 58 5.86 -4.20 0.18
C HIS A 58 6.50 -2.87 0.58
N ILE A 59 6.93 -2.75 1.84
CA ILE A 59 7.74 -1.63 2.34
C ILE A 59 9.05 -2.17 2.90
N ALA A 60 10.11 -1.36 2.91
CA ALA A 60 11.36 -1.75 3.56
C ALA A 60 11.11 -2.05 5.05
N LEU A 61 11.69 -3.14 5.56
CA LEU A 61 11.65 -3.47 6.99
C LEU A 61 12.59 -2.57 7.80
N LEU A 62 13.72 -2.20 7.20
CA LEU A 62 14.74 -1.37 7.79
C LEU A 62 14.91 -0.10 6.96
N ASP A 63 15.14 1.02 7.64
CA ASP A 63 15.61 2.24 6.99
C ASP A 63 17.02 1.99 6.42
N ASP A 64 17.33 2.56 5.25
CA ASP A 64 18.71 2.59 4.74
C ASP A 64 19.48 3.66 5.54
N PRO A 65 20.46 3.31 6.39
CA PRO A 65 21.25 4.29 7.14
C PRO A 65 22.13 5.09 6.17
N GLY A 66 21.57 6.18 5.64
CA GLY A 66 22.16 7.02 4.60
C GLY A 66 21.33 7.13 3.31
N GLY A 67 20.23 6.40 3.20
CA GLY A 67 19.30 6.44 2.06
C GLY A 67 18.07 7.31 2.28
N ALA A 68 17.20 7.35 1.28
CA ALA A 68 15.95 8.09 1.36
C ALA A 68 15.05 7.52 2.46
N VAL A 69 14.37 8.41 3.20
CA VAL A 69 13.44 8.07 4.31
C VAL A 69 12.36 7.06 3.90
N THR A 70 12.04 6.95 2.62
CA THR A 70 11.02 6.03 2.10
C THR A 70 11.60 4.70 1.58
N GLY A 71 12.90 4.45 1.71
CA GLY A 71 13.55 3.24 1.18
C GLY A 71 13.54 3.15 -0.35
N ARG A 72 13.17 4.22 -1.06
CA ARG A 72 13.22 4.37 -2.53
C ARG A 72 14.23 5.44 -2.92
N ARG A 73 15.19 5.10 -3.79
CA ARG A 73 16.00 6.12 -4.48
C ARG A 73 15.18 6.69 -5.65
N PRO A 74 15.02 8.02 -5.75
CA PRO A 74 14.52 8.63 -6.98
C PRO A 74 15.43 8.23 -8.15
N LEU A 75 14.83 7.90 -9.30
CA LEU A 75 15.55 7.69 -10.55
C LEU A 75 16.18 9.01 -11.03
#